data_AF-A0AAP8I1N4-F1
#
_entry.id   AF-A0AAP8I1N4-F1
#
_cell.length_a   1.000
_cell.length_b   1.000
_cell.length_c   1.000
_cell.angle_alpha   90.00
_cell.angle_beta   90.00
_cell.angle_gamma   90.00
#
_symmetry.space_group_name_H-M   'P 1'
#
loop_
_entity.id
_entity.type
_entity.pdbx_description
1 polymer ?
#
loop_
_entity_poly.entity_id
_entity_poly.type
_entity_poly.pdbx_seq_one_letter_code
_entity_poly.pdbx_strand_id
1 'polypeptide(L)' 'MAGNYAVIESGIVKNIIIAESGYEYDGAELIEYPESVFCQPGMFYNKADGLFYDDKEYSKINSKN' A
#
# COMPACT_ATOMS: atom_id res chain seq x y z
N MET A 1 2.11 -4.34 -18.64
CA MET A 1 2.58 -3.06 -18.04
C MET A 1 2.77 -3.34 -16.56
N ALA A 2 3.92 -2.95 -16.01
CA ALA A 2 4.21 -3.14 -14.60
C ALA A 2 3.76 -1.93 -13.79
N GLY A 3 3.16 -2.18 -12.64
CA GLY A 3 2.68 -1.17 -11.68
C GLY A 3 3.36 -1.31 -10.33
N ASN A 4 3.17 -0.33 -9.46
CA ASN A 4 3.61 -0.41 -8.06
C ASN A 4 2.52 -1.10 -7.23
N TYR A 5 2.93 -2.10 -6.46
CA TYR A 5 2.03 -2.87 -5.61
C TYR A 5 2.51 -2.83 -4.16
N ALA A 6 1.58 -2.53 -3.26
CA ALA A 6 1.77 -2.68 -1.83
C ALA A 6 1.37 -4.11 -1.43
N VAL A 7 2.30 -4.84 -0.82
CA VAL A 7 2.04 -6.14 -0.20
C VAL A 7 1.52 -5.87 1.21
N ILE A 8 0.28 -6.22 1.47
CA ILE A 8 -0.42 -5.95 2.72
C ILE A 8 -0.68 -7.26 3.45
N GLU A 9 -0.23 -7.33 4.71
CA GLU A 9 -0.56 -8.41 5.63
C GLU A 9 -1.19 -7.82 6.89
N SER A 10 -2.35 -8.35 7.31
CA SER A 10 -3.09 -7.86 8.48
C SER A 10 -3.36 -6.35 8.46
N GLY A 11 -3.59 -5.78 7.27
CA GLY A 11 -3.87 -4.34 7.07
C GLY A 11 -2.65 -3.43 7.10
N ILE A 12 -1.43 -3.97 7.14
CA ILE A 12 -0.17 -3.22 7.18
C ILE A 12 0.63 -3.53 5.92
N VAL A 13 1.20 -2.49 5.29
CA VAL A 13 2.15 -2.65 4.19
C VAL A 13 3.42 -3.31 4.72
N LYS A 14 3.72 -4.50 4.21
CA LYS A 14 4.91 -5.27 4.56
C LYS A 14 6.04 -5.06 3.58
N ASN A 15 5.69 -4.90 2.31
CA ASN A 15 6.66 -4.72 1.25
C ASN A 15 6.04 -3.94 0.09
N ILE A 16 6.90 -3.42 -0.79
CA ILE A 16 6.52 -2.78 -2.05
C ILE A 16 7.24 -3.51 -3.16
N ILE A 17 6.49 -3.90 -4.18
CA ILE A 17 7.02 -4.62 -5.33
C ILE A 17 6.56 -3.94 -6.62
N ILE A 18 7.31 -4.16 -7.68
CA ILE A 18 6.88 -3.85 -9.05
C ILE A 18 6.49 -5.17 -9.69
N ALA A 19 5.26 -5.25 -10.15
CA ALA A 19 4.71 -6.47 -10.75
C ALA A 19 3.83 -6.13 -11.96
N GLU A 20 3.61 -7.12 -12.84
CA GLU A 20 2.66 -6.95 -13.94
C GLU A 20 1.21 -6.97 -13.44
N SER A 21 0.33 -6.31 -14.19
CA SER A 21 -1.10 -6.34 -13.91
C SER A 21 -1.63 -7.78 -13.88
N GLY A 22 -2.33 -8.14 -12.80
CA GLY A 22 -2.84 -9.49 -12.56
C GLY A 22 -1.87 -10.42 -11.82
N TYR A 23 -0.73 -9.91 -11.34
CA TYR A 23 0.12 -10.66 -10.41
C TYR A 23 -0.60 -10.90 -9.08
N GLU A 24 -0.58 -12.14 -8.61
CA GLU A 24 -1.15 -12.56 -7.33
C GLU A 24 -0.02 -13.02 -6.40
N TYR A 25 -0.06 -12.61 -5.14
CA TYR A 25 0.89 -13.06 -4.12
C TYR A 25 0.15 -13.91 -3.10
N ASP A 26 0.51 -15.20 -3.03
CA ASP A 26 -0.14 -16.15 -2.13
C ASP A 26 0.02 -15.71 -0.66
N GLY A 27 -1.10 -15.60 0.05
CA GLY A 27 -1.13 -15.25 1.47
C GLY A 27 -1.05 -13.76 1.81
N ALA A 28 -1.04 -12.84 0.83
CA ALA A 28 -1.10 -11.39 1.09
C ALA A 28 -2.07 -10.65 0.16
N GLU A 29 -2.58 -9.51 0.61
CA GLU A 29 -3.33 -8.59 -0.26
C GLU A 29 -2.34 -7.75 -1.08
N LEU A 30 -2.53 -7.70 -2.41
CA LEU A 30 -1.78 -6.81 -3.29
C LEU A 30 -2.68 -5.66 -3.71
N ILE A 31 -2.22 -4.43 -3.45
CA ILE A 31 -2.92 -3.22 -3.87
C ILE A 31 -2.04 -2.44 -4.83
N GLU A 32 -2.50 -2.33 -6.08
CA GLU A 32 -1.89 -1.43 -7.05
C GLU A 32 -2.15 0.03 -6.64
N TYR A 33 -1.11 0.87 -6.73
CA TYR A 33 -1.24 2.30 -6.47
C TYR A 33 -0.44 3.13 -7.48
N PRO A 34 -0.90 4.35 -7.81
CA PRO A 34 -0.20 5.21 -8.76
C PRO A 34 1.09 5.78 -8.15
N GLU A 35 2.08 6.11 -8.99
CA GLU A 35 3.37 6.69 -8.54
C GLU A 35 3.23 7.99 -7.73
N SER A 36 2.12 8.71 -7.88
CA SER A 36 1.85 9.93 -7.11
C SER A 36 1.44 9.66 -5.66
N VAL A 37 1.10 8.42 -5.31
CA VAL A 37 0.70 8.03 -3.96
C VAL A 37 1.93 7.57 -3.18
N PHE A 38 2.11 8.15 -2.00
CA PHE A 38 3.17 7.75 -1.08
C PHE A 38 2.78 6.44 -0.38
N CYS A 39 3.65 5.44 -0.49
CA CYS A 39 3.51 4.14 0.18
C CYS A 39 4.89 3.70 0.66
N GLN A 40 4.96 3.22 1.90
CA GLN A 40 6.16 2.63 2.50
C GLN A 40 5.78 1.47 3.43
N PRO A 41 6.69 0.50 3.66
CA PRO A 41 6.48 -0.54 4.65
C PRO A 41 6.20 0.04 6.04
N GLY A 42 5.23 -0.53 6.75
CA GLY A 42 4.75 -0.09 8.07
C GLY A 42 3.49 0.76 8.02
N MET A 43 3.09 1.27 6.85
CA MET A 43 1.88 2.08 6.70
C MET A 43 0.60 1.23 6.70
N PHE A 44 -0.52 1.86 7.02
CA PHE A 44 -1.87 1.30 7.01
C PHE A 44 -2.62 1.75 5.76
N TYR A 45 -3.15 0.79 5.00
CA TYR A 45 -3.95 1.09 3.82
C TYR A 45 -5.37 1.47 4.22
N ASN A 46 -5.86 2.61 3.71
CA ASN A 46 -7.26 2.99 3.83
C ASN A 46 -8.04 2.57 2.57
N LYS A 47 -8.92 1.58 2.73
CA LYS A 47 -9.78 1.11 1.63
C LYS A 47 -10.80 2.16 1.17
N ALA A 48 -11.06 3.21 1.96
CA ALA A 48 -12.05 4.24 1.63
C ALA A 48 -11.55 5.26 0.59
N ASP A 49 -10.26 5.63 0.65
CA ASP A 49 -9.66 6.65 -0.24
C ASP A 49 -8.51 6.10 -1.11
N GLY A 50 -8.01 4.90 -0.81
CA GLY A 50 -6.93 4.28 -1.56
C GLY A 50 -5.52 4.78 -1.20
N LEU A 51 -5.35 5.48 -0.08
CA LEU A 51 -4.06 6.00 0.40
C LEU A 51 -3.48 5.14 1.53
N PHE A 52 -2.21 5.40 1.83
CA PHE A 52 -1.45 4.74 2.90
C PHE A 52 -1.10 5.77 3.97
N TYR A 53 -1.31 5.41 5.23
CA TYR A 53 -1.13 6.29 6.38
C TYR A 53 -0.17 5.71 7.40
N ASP A 54 0.50 6.56 8.18
CA ASP A 54 1.43 6.12 9.21
C ASP A 54 0.72 5.53 10.45
N ASP A 55 -0.58 5.76 10.58
CA ASP A 55 -1.40 5.34 11.72
C ASP A 55 -2.74 4.73 11.27
N LYS A 56 -3.35 3.94 12.17
CA LYS A 56 -4.65 3.28 11.96
C LYS A 56 -5.83 4.26 11.93
N GLU A 57 -5.63 5.49 12.41
CA GLU A 57 -6.65 6.54 12.42
C GLU A 57 -6.65 7.30 11.08
N TYR A 58 -5.79 6.91 10.14
CA TYR A 58 -5.66 7.50 8.82
C TYR A 58 -5.45 9.02 8.88
N SER A 59 -4.64 9.47 9.85
CA SER A 59 -4.48 10.89 10.16
C SER A 59 -3.17 11.49 9.62
N LYS A 60 -2.16 10.68 9.31
CA LYS A 60 -0.83 11.14 8.87
C LYS A 60 -0.31 10.36 7.67
N ILE A 61 0.36 11.06 6.77
CA ILE A 61 1.07 10.45 5.64
C ILE A 61 2.50 11.00 5.62
N ASN A 62 3.49 10.11 5.55
CA ASN A 62 4.90 10.47 5.52
C ASN A 62 5.33 11.33 6.71
N SER A 63 4.81 11.00 7.90
CA SER A 63 4.98 11.76 9.15
C SER A 63 4.57 13.24 9.05
N LYS A 64 3.74 13.59 8.05
CA LYS A 64 3.19 14.93 7.87
C LYS A 64 1.69 14.91 8.16
N ASN A 65 1.24 15.99 8.79
CA ASN A 65 -0.15 16.29 9.11
C ASN A 65 -0.82 17.06 7.98
#